data_AF-A0AAP9WP37-F1
#
_entry.id   AF-A0AAP9WP37-F1
#
_cell.length_a   1.000
_cell.length_b   1.000
_cell.length_c   1.000
_cell.angle_alpha   90.00
_cell.angle_beta   90.00
_cell.angle_gamma   90.00
#
_symmetry.space_group_name_H-M   'P 1'
#
loop_
_entity.id
_entity.type
_entity.pdbx_description
1 polymer ?
#
loop_
_entity_poly.entity_id
_entity_poly.type
_entity_poly.pdbx_seq_one_letter_code
_entity_poly.pdbx_strand_id
1 'polypeptide(L)'
;MKLRTLNILILSLGLFMNCFIGSHRDACRYNLKQRDVFEASPDSCDFLTYTTLFTQKDNETLEQYEARKNAAFNFSLIKCLDYYEKLKECDKEEYKYMPAIYGYNIELFSNKKSSVIALR
;
A
#
# COMPACT_ATOMS: atom_id res chain seq x y z
N MET A 1 0.17 36.42 -17.01
CA MET A 1 1.05 35.24 -17.30
C MET A 1 0.36 34.37 -18.34
N LYS A 2 1.08 33.86 -19.35
CA LYS A 2 0.47 32.96 -20.35
C LYS A 2 -0.03 31.70 -19.64
N LEU A 3 -1.21 31.19 -20.03
CA LEU A 3 -1.85 29.98 -19.46
C LEU A 3 -0.89 28.78 -19.39
N ARG A 4 0.00 28.66 -20.38
CA ARG A 4 1.08 27.66 -20.43
C ARG A 4 2.06 27.79 -19.28
N THR A 5 2.46 28.99 -18.91
CA THR A 5 3.42 29.24 -17.83
C THR A 5 2.81 28.91 -16.46
N LEU A 6 1.50 29.15 -16.28
CA LEU A 6 0.78 28.80 -15.06
C LEU A 6 0.66 27.27 -14.87
N ASN A 7 0.31 26.54 -15.94
CA ASN A 7 0.21 25.07 -15.89
C ASN A 7 1.54 24.40 -15.55
N ILE A 8 2.66 24.89 -16.11
CA ILE A 8 4.00 24.36 -15.80
C ILE A 8 4.36 24.59 -14.34
N LEU A 9 4.03 25.77 -13.80
CA LEU A 9 4.31 26.13 -12.40
C LEU A 9 3.53 25.21 -11.44
N ILE A 10 2.25 24.97 -11.70
CA ILE A 10 1.39 24.08 -10.90
C ILE A 10 1.92 22.63 -10.93
N LEU A 11 2.31 22.12 -12.11
CA LEU A 11 2.91 20.79 -12.26
C LEU A 11 4.23 20.66 -11.49
N SER A 12 5.09 21.68 -11.58
CA SER A 12 6.38 21.70 -10.89
C SER A 12 6.22 21.69 -9.36
N LEU A 13 5.31 22.51 -8.81
CA LEU A 13 5.01 22.56 -7.38
C LEU A 13 4.45 21.22 -6.85
N GLY A 14 3.59 20.55 -7.62
CA GLY A 14 3.07 19.23 -7.26
C GLY A 14 4.15 18.15 -7.19
N LEU A 15 5.13 18.19 -8.11
CA LEU A 15 6.27 17.29 -8.11
C LEU A 15 7.22 17.53 -6.92
N PHE A 16 7.48 18.79 -6.55
CA PHE A 16 8.36 19.10 -5.40
C PHE A 16 7.73 18.72 -4.06
N MET A 17 6.40 18.76 -3.95
CA MET A 17 5.68 18.43 -2.72
C MET A 17 5.27 16.95 -2.62
N ASN A 18 5.66 16.11 -3.59
CA ASN A 18 5.26 14.70 -3.68
C ASN A 18 3.75 14.50 -3.53
N CYS A 19 2.92 15.28 -4.23
CA CYS A 19 1.46 15.17 -4.18
C CYS A 19 0.89 14.98 -5.58
N PHE A 20 -0.10 14.09 -5.72
CA PHE A 20 -0.82 13.82 -6.96
C PHE A 20 -2.32 14.12 -6.81
N ILE A 21 -2.91 14.70 -7.84
CA ILE A 21 -4.36 14.96 -7.94
C ILE A 21 -4.96 13.78 -8.71
N GLY A 22 -5.83 13.00 -8.06
CA GLY A 22 -6.49 11.84 -8.66
C GLY A 22 -7.90 11.62 -8.12
N SER A 23 -8.40 10.39 -8.26
CA SER A 23 -9.72 10.03 -7.74
C SER A 23 -9.67 9.70 -6.24
N HIS A 24 -10.81 9.79 -5.55
CA HIS A 24 -10.94 9.28 -4.17
C HIS A 24 -10.56 7.80 -4.07
N ARG A 25 -10.87 7.00 -5.09
CA ARG A 25 -10.46 5.60 -5.19
C ARG A 25 -8.95 5.45 -5.14
N ASP A 26 -8.23 6.27 -5.90
CA ASP A 26 -6.76 6.24 -5.93
C ASP A 26 -6.16 6.69 -4.60
N ALA A 27 -6.71 7.73 -3.99
CA ALA A 27 -6.30 8.20 -2.66
C ALA A 27 -6.54 7.14 -1.57
N CYS A 28 -7.69 6.48 -1.59
CA CYS A 28 -8.04 5.40 -0.68
C CYS A 28 -7.06 4.22 -0.82
N ARG A 29 -6.82 3.76 -2.05
CA ARG A 29 -5.84 2.70 -2.35
C ARG A 29 -4.42 3.10 -1.94
N TYR A 30 -4.03 4.35 -2.14
CA TYR A 30 -2.72 4.85 -1.73
C TYR A 30 -2.57 4.82 -0.20
N ASN A 31 -3.57 5.33 0.53
CA ASN A 31 -3.55 5.35 1.98
C ASN A 31 -3.53 3.94 2.57
N LEU A 32 -4.26 2.98 1.98
CA LEU A 32 -4.19 1.58 2.41
C LEU A 32 -2.80 0.96 2.23
N LYS A 33 -2.02 1.39 1.23
CA LYS A 33 -0.66 0.88 1.00
C LYS A 33 0.40 1.53 1.89
N GLN A 34 0.13 2.70 2.44
CA GLN A 34 1.02 3.41 3.36
C GLN A 34 0.87 2.94 4.82
N ARG A 35 -0.07 2.03 5.10
CA ARG A 35 -0.30 1.49 6.43
C ARG A 35 0.81 0.50 6.82
N ASP A 36 1.12 0.49 8.11
CA ASP A 36 2.15 -0.37 8.68
C ASP A 36 1.76 -1.86 8.62
N VAL A 37 2.73 -2.74 8.86
CA VAL A 37 2.60 -4.20 8.74
C VAL A 37 1.64 -4.81 9.78
N PHE A 38 1.36 -4.07 10.86
CA PHE A 38 0.38 -4.44 11.89
C PHE A 38 -1.06 -4.02 11.57
N GLU A 39 -1.24 -3.26 10.49
CA GLU A 39 -2.53 -2.81 10.00
C GLU A 39 -2.93 -3.54 8.71
N ALA A 40 -4.15 -3.25 8.23
CA ALA A 40 -4.63 -3.75 6.94
C ALA A 40 -3.87 -3.06 5.80
N SER A 41 -2.79 -3.69 5.37
CA SER A 41 -1.87 -3.23 4.33
C SER A 41 -1.49 -4.40 3.42
N PRO A 42 -0.93 -4.17 2.21
CA PRO A 42 -0.45 -5.26 1.37
C PRO A 42 0.61 -6.12 2.07
N ASP A 43 1.41 -5.55 2.96
CA ASP A 43 2.47 -6.26 3.67
C ASP A 43 1.92 -7.22 4.73
N SER A 44 0.68 -7.00 5.21
CA SER A 44 -0.01 -7.97 6.07
C SER A 44 -0.28 -9.31 5.38
N CYS A 45 -0.29 -9.33 4.04
CA CYS A 45 -0.37 -10.54 3.22
C CYS A 45 1.00 -11.15 2.90
N ASP A 46 2.10 -10.46 3.19
CA ASP A 46 3.46 -10.92 2.88
C ASP A 46 4.16 -11.48 4.13
N PHE A 47 4.12 -12.80 4.26
CA PHE A 47 4.72 -13.54 5.36
C PHE A 47 6.26 -13.51 5.36
N LEU A 48 6.91 -13.15 4.24
CA LEU A 48 8.37 -13.10 4.14
C LEU A 48 8.98 -11.99 4.99
N THR A 49 8.23 -10.94 5.31
CA THR A 49 8.70 -9.87 6.21
C THR A 49 8.86 -10.35 7.66
N TYR A 50 8.29 -11.50 8.00
CA TYR A 50 8.17 -12.03 9.35
C TYR A 50 8.98 -13.32 9.59
N THR A 51 10.05 -13.56 8.82
CA THR A 51 10.83 -14.82 8.89
C THR A 51 11.19 -15.24 10.31
N THR A 52 11.53 -14.29 11.18
CA THR A 52 11.89 -14.52 12.60
C THR A 52 10.76 -15.12 13.45
N LEU A 53 9.50 -14.88 13.09
CA LEU A 53 8.33 -15.46 13.77
C LEU A 53 8.07 -16.89 13.31
N PHE A 54 8.47 -17.23 12.08
CA PHE A 54 8.30 -18.53 11.43
C PHE A 54 9.54 -19.43 11.50
N THR A 55 10.63 -18.96 12.10
CA THR A 55 11.82 -19.78 12.41
C THR A 55 11.81 -20.20 13.87
N GLN A 56 12.10 -21.47 14.14
CA GLN A 56 12.32 -21.95 15.51
C GLN A 56 13.63 -21.35 16.05
N LYS A 57 13.61 -20.87 17.29
CA LYS A 57 14.82 -20.38 17.97
C LYS A 57 15.50 -21.53 18.71
N ASP A 58 16.82 -21.48 18.83
CA ASP A 58 17.62 -22.56 19.43
C ASP A 58 17.20 -22.92 20.88
N ASN A 59 16.69 -21.96 21.64
CA ASN A 59 16.29 -22.12 23.05
C ASN A 59 14.77 -22.26 23.24
N GLU A 60 14.01 -22.52 22.18
CA GLU A 60 12.55 -22.57 22.22
C GLU A 60 12.01 -24.00 22.10
N THR A 61 11.05 -24.36 22.95
CA THR A 61 10.38 -25.65 22.84
C THR A 61 9.49 -25.71 21.61
N LEU A 62 9.22 -26.91 21.09
CA LEU A 62 8.36 -27.08 19.92
C LEU A 62 6.97 -26.45 20.13
N GLU A 63 6.38 -26.62 21.32
CA GLU A 63 5.07 -26.05 21.66
C GLU A 63 5.08 -24.52 21.66
N GLN A 64 6.14 -23.90 22.22
CA GLN A 64 6.29 -22.44 22.23
C GLN A 64 6.43 -21.88 20.81
N TYR A 65 7.21 -22.56 19.98
CA TYR A 65 7.38 -22.22 18.57
C TYR A 65 6.05 -22.32 17.81
N GLU A 66 5.33 -23.44 17.94
CA GLU A 66 4.04 -23.63 17.27
C GLU A 66 2.99 -22.61 17.72
N ALA A 67 2.92 -22.30 19.02
CA ALA A 67 2.02 -21.29 19.55
C ALA A 67 2.32 -19.90 18.97
N ARG A 68 3.59 -19.48 18.95
CA ARG A 68 3.99 -18.19 18.36
C ARG A 68 3.69 -18.14 16.86
N LYS A 69 4.10 -19.18 16.14
CA LYS A 69 3.92 -19.30 14.69
C LYS A 69 2.45 -19.22 14.31
N ASN A 70 1.60 -19.96 15.00
CA ASN A 70 0.16 -19.99 14.71
C ASN A 70 -0.51 -18.66 15.08
N ALA A 71 -0.13 -18.02 16.19
CA ALA A 71 -0.64 -16.70 16.56
C ALA A 71 -0.26 -15.63 15.53
N ALA A 72 1.01 -15.59 15.11
CA ALA A 72 1.49 -14.68 14.08
C ALA A 72 0.78 -14.92 12.73
N PHE A 73 0.69 -16.19 12.31
CA PHE A 73 0.00 -16.56 11.07
C PHE A 73 -1.47 -16.13 11.07
N ASN A 74 -2.21 -16.43 12.14
CA ASN A 74 -3.62 -16.08 12.26
C ASN A 74 -3.82 -14.56 12.26
N PHE A 75 -2.96 -13.82 12.96
CA PHE A 75 -3.00 -12.36 12.98
C PHE A 75 -2.78 -11.78 11.57
N SER A 76 -1.71 -12.19 10.89
CA SER A 76 -1.41 -11.73 9.52
C SER A 76 -2.54 -12.10 8.54
N LEU A 77 -3.11 -13.30 8.66
CA LEU A 77 -4.23 -13.72 7.81
C LEU A 77 -5.47 -12.84 8.01
N ILE A 78 -5.83 -12.53 9.25
CA ILE A 78 -6.97 -11.65 9.55
C ILE A 78 -6.73 -10.25 8.97
N LYS A 79 -5.51 -9.70 9.13
CA LYS A 79 -5.17 -8.38 8.59
C LYS A 79 -5.15 -8.35 7.06
N CYS A 80 -4.69 -9.43 6.44
CA CYS A 80 -4.74 -9.58 4.99
C CYS A 80 -6.18 -9.63 4.47
N LEU A 81 -7.08 -10.33 5.16
CA LEU A 81 -8.51 -10.33 4.82
C LEU A 81 -9.15 -8.93 4.96
N ASP A 82 -8.88 -8.24 6.07
CA ASP A 82 -9.32 -6.85 6.31
C ASP A 82 -8.79 -5.88 5.23
N TYR A 83 -7.55 -6.09 4.76
CA TYR A 83 -6.98 -5.33 3.64
C TYR A 83 -7.80 -5.50 2.36
N TYR A 84 -8.14 -6.73 1.98
CA TYR A 84 -8.94 -6.98 0.77
C TYR A 84 -10.38 -6.49 0.90
N GLU A 85 -10.97 -6.50 2.09
CA GLU A 85 -12.28 -5.94 2.33
C GLU A 85 -12.27 -4.41 2.14
N LYS A 86 -11.33 -3.72 2.78
CA LYS A 86 -11.14 -2.26 2.59
C LYS A 86 -10.78 -1.89 1.16
N LEU A 87 -10.03 -2.74 0.46
CA LEU A 87 -9.72 -2.52 -0.95
C LEU A 87 -10.99 -2.57 -1.81
N LYS A 88 -11.93 -3.48 -1.52
CA LYS A 88 -13.25 -3.51 -2.18
C LYS A 88 -14.09 -2.28 -1.82
N GLU A 89 -14.01 -1.80 -0.59
CA GLU A 89 -14.69 -0.56 -0.17
C GLU A 89 -14.16 0.66 -0.95
N CYS A 90 -12.84 0.78 -1.12
CA CYS A 90 -12.24 1.83 -1.94
C CYS A 90 -12.77 1.81 -3.39
N ASP A 91 -13.07 0.63 -3.93
CA ASP A 91 -13.54 0.47 -5.30
C ASP A 91 -15.03 0.80 -5.46
N LYS A 92 -15.80 0.67 -4.37
CA LYS A 92 -17.23 0.98 -4.29
C LYS A 92 -17.50 2.48 -4.22
N GLU A 93 -16.60 3.27 -3.63
CA GLU A 93 -16.73 4.73 -3.56
C GLU A 93 -16.43 5.39 -4.91
N GLU A 94 -17.47 5.76 -5.65
CA GLU A 94 -17.34 6.46 -6.94
C GLU A 94 -17.77 7.92 -6.83
N TYR A 95 -16.96 8.73 -6.14
CA TYR A 95 -17.09 10.18 -6.13
C TYR A 95 -16.62 10.76 -7.48
N LYS A 96 -17.46 10.65 -8.50
CA LYS A 96 -17.13 10.99 -9.90
C LYS A 96 -16.60 12.41 -10.13
N TYR A 97 -16.99 13.37 -9.29
CA TYR A 97 -16.70 14.79 -9.50
C TYR A 97 -15.88 15.44 -8.39
N MET A 98 -15.51 14.69 -7.35
CA MET A 98 -14.67 15.20 -6.27
C MET A 98 -13.25 14.69 -6.46
N PRO A 99 -12.27 15.55 -6.80
CA PRO A 99 -10.88 15.13 -6.86
C PRO A 99 -10.33 14.95 -5.44
N ALA A 100 -9.42 14.00 -5.28
CA ALA A 100 -8.65 13.81 -4.04
C ALA A 100 -7.18 14.07 -4.29
N ILE A 101 -6.47 14.54 -3.25
CA ILE A 101 -5.04 14.74 -3.26
C ILE A 101 -4.41 13.68 -2.36
N TYR A 102 -3.43 12.95 -2.85
CA TYR A 102 -2.70 11.96 -2.09
C TYR A 102 -1.20 12.03 -2.41
N GLY A 103 -0.38 11.46 -1.53
CA GLY A 103 1.08 11.50 -1.69
C GLY A 103 1.56 10.75 -2.94
N TYR A 104 2.75 11.09 -3.40
CA TYR A 104 3.46 10.44 -4.47
C TYR A 104 4.64 9.69 -3.88
N ASN A 105 4.60 8.36 -3.89
CA ASN A 105 5.74 7.52 -3.53
C ASN A 105 6.37 6.96 -4.82
N ILE A 106 7.59 7.42 -5.14
CA ILE A 106 8.37 7.00 -6.32
C ILE A 106 8.68 5.49 -6.28
N GLU A 107 8.81 4.90 -5.09
CA GLU A 107 9.18 3.49 -4.90
C GLU A 107 8.07 2.54 -5.37
N LEU A 108 6.80 2.91 -5.19
CA LEU A 108 5.65 2.12 -5.66
C LEU A 108 5.58 2.00 -7.19
N PHE A 109 6.07 3.00 -7.92
CA PHE A 109 6.10 2.97 -9.39
C PHE A 109 7.34 2.26 -9.94
N SER A 110 8.44 2.20 -9.18
CA SER A 110 9.63 1.42 -9.54
C SER A 110 9.30 -0.07 -9.67
N ASN A 111 8.55 -0.64 -8.70
CA ASN A 111 8.11 -2.04 -8.78
C ASN A 111 7.09 -2.33 -9.89
N LYS A 112 6.28 -1.33 -10.28
CA LYS A 112 5.31 -1.48 -11.39
C LYS A 112 5.96 -1.34 -12.77
N LYS A 113 7.20 -0.84 -12.86
CA LYS A 113 7.89 -0.60 -14.14
C LYS A 113 8.20 -1.90 -14.91
N SER A 114 8.07 -3.07 -14.27
CA SER A 114 8.19 -4.36 -14.97
C SER A 114 6.99 -4.70 -15.87
N SER A 115 5.79 -4.10 -15.69
CA SER A 115 4.61 -4.43 -16.50
C SER A 115 4.13 -3.37 -17.50
N VAL A 116 4.76 -2.19 -17.55
CA VAL A 116 4.38 -1.11 -18.48
C VAL A 116 5.30 -1.05 -19.72
N ILE A 117 6.31 -1.93 -19.80
CA ILE A 117 7.12 -2.15 -21.02
C ILE A 117 6.55 -3.35 -21.80
N ALA A 118 5.25 -3.28 -22.11
CA ALA A 118 4.56 -4.05 -23.14
C ALA A 118 3.22 -3.33 -23.32
N LEU A 119 2.91 -2.62 -24.40
CA LEU A 119 3.14 -2.85 -25.81
C LEU A 119 2.93 -1.51 -26.55
N ARG A 120 3.90 -1.16 -27.40
CA ARG A 120 3.87 -0.24 -28.56
C ARG A 120 3.36 1.19 -28.39
#